data_AF-A0AAW8FWB1-F1
#
_entry.id   AF-A0AAW8FWB1-F1
#
_cell.length_a   1.000
_cell.length_b   1.000
_cell.length_c   1.000
_cell.angle_alpha   90.00
_cell.angle_beta   90.00
_cell.angle_gamma   90.00
#
_symmetry.space_group_name_H-M   'P 1'
#
loop_
_entity.id
_entity.type
_entity.pdbx_description
1 polymer ?
#
loop_
_entity_poly.entity_id
_entity_poly.type
_entity_poly.pdbx_seq_one_letter_code
_entity_poly.pdbx_strand_id
1 'polypeptide(L)'
;MTYQYFRTVEYPSFYALLFGWMHFGGGGLSEGCIWLANPFYFTGLFLLHKKKVDTAVLSLIVSSVLALLFLTFENLTMTKSGRIAPIIELSSGYFLWLVAILFAAFSSIYLKLKNWTSKNINRNGL
;
A
#
# COMPACT_ATOMS: atom_id res chain seq x y z
N MET A 1 -3.03 15.27 -3.51
CA MET A 1 -4.33 14.74 -3.96
C MET A 1 -5.29 15.90 -3.99
N THR A 2 -6.11 16.02 -5.03
CA THR A 2 -7.07 17.13 -5.15
C THR A 2 -8.48 16.58 -5.06
N TYR A 3 -9.30 17.13 -4.17
CA TYR A 3 -10.71 16.75 -4.01
C TYR A 3 -11.63 17.97 -3.98
N GLN A 4 -12.89 17.77 -4.38
CA GLN A 4 -13.89 18.84 -4.40
C GLN A 4 -14.86 18.67 -3.22
N TYR A 5 -14.97 19.71 -2.39
CA TYR A 5 -15.95 19.73 -1.29
C TYR A 5 -16.88 20.94 -1.38
N PHE A 6 -16.32 22.14 -1.22
CA PHE A 6 -16.96 23.44 -1.52
C PHE A 6 -16.11 24.29 -2.47
N ARG A 7 -14.78 24.10 -2.41
CA ARG A 7 -13.76 24.54 -3.35
C ARG A 7 -12.89 23.33 -3.68
N THR A 8 -12.11 23.40 -4.76
CA THR A 8 -10.95 22.54 -4.95
C THR A 8 -9.96 22.73 -3.79
N VAL A 9 -9.68 21.64 -3.06
CA VAL A 9 -8.69 21.64 -1.98
C VAL A 9 -7.58 20.69 -2.37
N GLU A 10 -6.35 21.19 -2.31
CA GLU A 10 -5.16 20.38 -2.49
C GLU A 10 -4.74 19.81 -1.13
N TYR A 11 -4.75 18.49 -1.03
CA TYR A 11 -4.29 17.76 0.14
C TYR A 11 -2.87 17.24 -0.12
N PRO A 12 -1.85 17.71 0.63
CA PRO A 12 -0.48 17.32 0.35
C PRO A 12 -0.27 15.84 0.64
N SER A 13 0.38 15.14 -0.28
CA SER A 13 0.53 13.68 -0.26
C SER A 13 1.29 13.15 0.96
N PHE A 14 2.18 13.96 1.54
CA PHE A 14 2.87 13.64 2.80
C PHE A 14 1.90 13.55 3.99
N TYR A 15 0.92 14.46 4.07
CA TYR A 15 -0.10 14.39 5.12
C TYR A 15 -0.97 13.15 4.94
N ALA A 16 -1.32 12.79 3.71
CA ALA A 16 -2.03 11.56 3.43
C ALA A 16 -1.24 10.36 3.97
N LEU A 17 0.05 10.27 3.66
CA LEU A 17 0.92 9.19 4.11
C LEU A 17 0.95 9.03 5.64
N LEU A 18 0.99 10.14 6.38
CA LEU A 18 1.10 10.13 7.85
C LEU A 18 -0.23 10.00 8.57
N PHE A 19 -1.29 10.61 8.06
CA PHE A 19 -2.57 10.76 8.75
C PHE A 19 -3.72 10.00 8.12
N GLY A 20 -3.48 9.31 7.00
CA GLY A 20 -4.53 8.59 6.30
C GLY A 20 -5.18 7.48 7.11
N TRP A 21 -4.46 6.84 8.03
CA TRP A 21 -5.03 5.88 8.99
C TRP A 21 -6.11 6.51 9.89
N MET A 22 -6.13 7.83 10.06
CA MET A 22 -7.18 8.51 10.84
C MET A 22 -8.55 8.46 10.15
N HIS A 23 -8.63 8.13 8.86
CA HIS A 23 -9.91 7.95 8.17
C HIS A 23 -10.77 6.81 8.74
N PHE A 24 -10.18 5.84 9.45
CA PHE A 24 -10.91 4.84 10.23
C PHE A 24 -11.91 5.48 11.22
N GLY A 25 -11.56 6.63 11.82
CA GLY A 25 -12.43 7.34 12.77
C GLY A 25 -13.43 8.31 12.12
N GLY A 26 -13.26 8.60 10.83
CA GLY A 26 -13.99 9.64 10.09
C GLY A 26 -15.26 9.17 9.38
N GLY A 27 -15.59 7.88 9.42
CA GLY A 27 -16.72 7.28 8.69
C GLY A 27 -16.32 6.60 7.37
N GLY A 28 -15.05 6.70 6.98
CA GLY A 28 -14.49 6.04 5.80
C GLY A 28 -13.81 4.71 6.14
N LEU A 29 -14.60 3.67 6.39
CA LEU A 29 -14.08 2.33 6.72
C LEU A 29 -13.26 1.73 5.58
N SER A 30 -13.70 1.94 4.34
CA SER A 30 -13.02 1.43 3.15
C SER A 30 -11.70 2.16 2.90
N GLU A 31 -11.66 3.48 3.12
CA GLU A 31 -10.46 4.32 3.06
C GLU A 31 -9.47 3.94 4.16
N GLY A 32 -9.95 3.71 5.39
CA GLY A 32 -9.12 3.22 6.50
C GLY A 32 -8.45 1.88 6.16
N CYS A 33 -9.20 0.93 5.60
CA CYS A 33 -8.67 -0.38 5.21
C CYS A 33 -7.53 -0.27 4.18
N ILE A 34 -7.58 0.68 3.24
CA ILE A 34 -6.48 0.92 2.29
C ILE A 34 -5.20 1.33 3.02
N TRP A 35 -5.31 2.13 4.08
CA TRP A 35 -4.17 2.56 4.88
C TRP A 35 -3.49 1.43 5.64
N LEU A 36 -4.11 0.25 5.76
CA LEU A 36 -3.43 -0.96 6.25
C LEU A 36 -2.27 -1.38 5.33
N ALA A 37 -2.23 -0.91 4.07
CA ALA A 37 -1.10 -1.10 3.19
C ALA A 37 0.23 -0.70 3.87
N ASN A 38 0.25 0.39 4.64
CA ASN A 38 1.46 0.84 5.33
C ASN A 38 1.96 -0.15 6.41
N PRO A 39 1.14 -0.56 7.40
CA PRO A 39 1.51 -1.63 8.32
C PRO A 39 2.01 -2.91 7.64
N PHE A 40 1.33 -3.37 6.57
CA PHE A 40 1.74 -4.55 5.82
C PHE A 40 3.07 -4.35 5.08
N TYR A 41 3.31 -3.16 4.54
CA TYR A 41 4.58 -2.80 3.90
C TYR A 41 5.74 -2.86 4.90
N PHE A 42 5.63 -2.15 6.03
CA PHE A 42 6.69 -2.14 7.05
C PHE A 42 6.91 -3.51 7.69
N THR A 43 5.83 -4.26 7.95
CA THR A 43 5.92 -5.64 8.43
C THR A 43 6.65 -6.53 7.42
N GLY A 44 6.34 -6.37 6.12
CA GLY A 44 7.01 -7.08 5.04
C GLY A 44 8.52 -6.79 4.98
N LEU A 45 8.91 -5.51 5.06
CA LEU A 45 10.32 -5.11 5.11
C LEU A 45 11.04 -5.67 6.35
N PHE A 46 10.40 -5.61 7.52
CA PHE A 46 10.96 -6.17 8.74
C PHE A 46 11.17 -7.70 8.63
N LEU A 47 10.20 -8.42 8.05
CA LEU A 47 10.30 -9.86 7.83
C LEU A 47 11.39 -10.22 6.81
N LEU A 48 11.56 -9.43 5.74
CA LEU A 48 12.68 -9.56 4.81
C LEU A 48 14.02 -9.42 5.54
N HIS A 49 14.15 -8.41 6.41
CA HIS A 49 15.36 -8.22 7.21
C HIS A 49 15.63 -9.40 8.16
N LYS A 50 14.57 -10.04 8.70
CA LYS A 50 14.66 -11.27 9.50
C LYS A 50 14.86 -12.55 8.67
N LYS A 51 15.10 -12.45 7.36
CA LYS A 51 15.24 -13.57 6.41
C LYS A 51 14.02 -14.50 6.33
N LYS A 52 12.86 -14.06 6.80
CA LYS A 52 11.59 -14.79 6.71
C LYS A 52 10.90 -14.47 5.38
N VAL A 53 11.51 -14.92 4.28
CA VAL A 53 11.15 -14.49 2.92
C VAL A 53 9.71 -14.88 2.56
N ASP A 54 9.24 -16.07 2.94
CA ASP A 54 7.89 -16.53 2.59
C ASP A 54 6.78 -15.65 3.19
N THR A 55 6.87 -15.35 4.49
CA THR A 55 5.88 -14.49 5.16
C THR A 55 6.03 -13.03 4.75
N ALA A 56 7.24 -12.59 4.42
CA ALA A 56 7.48 -11.24 3.92
C ALA A 56 6.82 -11.01 2.55
N VAL A 57 6.96 -11.97 1.62
CA VAL A 57 6.31 -11.92 0.30
C VAL A 57 4.81 -11.78 0.45
N LEU A 58 4.17 -12.58 1.32
CA LEU A 58 2.73 -12.51 1.56
C LEU A 58 2.32 -11.11 2.05
N SER A 59 3.03 -10.58 3.05
CA SER A 59 2.75 -9.24 3.60
C SER A 59 2.90 -8.12 2.55
N LEU A 60 3.93 -8.19 1.71
CA LEU A 60 4.16 -7.19 0.66
C LEU A 60 3.16 -7.30 -0.51
N ILE A 61 2.68 -8.50 -0.82
CA ILE A 61 1.61 -8.71 -1.80
C ILE A 61 0.32 -8.09 -1.28
N VAL A 62 -0.06 -8.35 -0.03
CA VAL A 62 -1.26 -7.75 0.60
C VAL A 62 -1.16 -6.23 0.58
N SER A 63 0.01 -5.68 0.94
CA SER A 63 0.27 -4.25 0.85
C SER A 63 0.09 -3.70 -0.57
N SER A 64 0.58 -4.41 -1.58
CA SER A 64 0.48 -4.01 -2.99
C SER A 64 -0.96 -4.00 -3.48
N VAL A 65 -1.74 -5.03 -3.11
CA VAL A 65 -3.15 -5.12 -3.47
C VAL A 65 -3.94 -3.97 -2.85
N LEU A 66 -3.73 -3.67 -1.57
CA LEU A 66 -4.39 -2.55 -0.91
C LEU A 66 -4.01 -1.19 -1.54
N ALA A 67 -2.73 -0.99 -1.87
CA ALA A 67 -2.28 0.22 -2.54
C ALA A 67 -2.89 0.39 -3.94
N LEU A 68 -3.01 -0.71 -4.71
CA LEU A 68 -3.66 -0.73 -6.02
C LEU A 68 -5.17 -0.52 -5.95
N LEU A 69 -5.84 -1.05 -4.91
CA LEU A 69 -7.28 -0.82 -4.70
C LEU A 69 -7.59 0.67 -4.52
N PHE A 70 -6.64 1.50 -4.07
CA PHE A 70 -6.87 2.94 -4.02
C PHE A 70 -7.10 3.58 -5.40
N LEU A 71 -6.61 2.97 -6.49
CA LEU A 71 -6.90 3.46 -7.85
C LEU A 71 -8.37 3.37 -8.22
N THR A 72 -9.12 2.45 -7.62
CA THR A 72 -10.54 2.26 -7.92
C THR A 72 -11.45 3.18 -7.10
N PHE A 73 -10.89 4.02 -6.24
CA PHE A 73 -11.66 4.99 -5.47
C PHE A 73 -11.90 6.22 -6.32
N GLU A 74 -13.15 6.42 -6.71
CA GLU A 74 -13.59 7.64 -7.41
C GLU A 74 -14.02 8.74 -6.42
N ASN A 75 -14.31 8.35 -5.18
CA ASN A 75 -14.94 9.19 -4.17
C ASN A 75 -14.34 8.92 -2.78
N LEU A 76 -14.12 9.97 -1.99
CA LEU A 76 -13.74 9.88 -0.59
C LEU A 76 -14.87 10.30 0.34
N THR A 77 -15.05 9.54 1.41
CA THR A 77 -15.98 9.85 2.49
C THR A 77 -15.32 10.81 3.48
N MET A 78 -15.65 12.10 3.39
CA MET A 78 -14.95 13.17 4.12
C MET A 78 -15.50 13.45 5.52
N THR A 79 -16.68 12.95 5.87
CA THR A 79 -17.34 13.30 7.13
C THR A 79 -18.06 12.12 7.76
N LYS A 80 -18.16 12.13 9.10
CA LYS A 80 -19.02 11.22 9.87
C LYS A 80 -20.49 11.25 9.43
N SER A 81 -20.93 12.35 8.80
CA SER A 81 -22.26 12.50 8.21
C SER A 81 -22.43 11.79 6.85
N GLY A 82 -21.41 11.12 6.32
CA GLY A 82 -21.48 10.40 5.04
C GLY A 82 -21.40 11.29 3.80
N ARG A 83 -20.95 12.56 3.91
CA ARG A 83 -20.75 13.40 2.70
C ARG A 83 -19.57 12.87 1.89
N ILE A 84 -19.86 12.64 0.62
CA ILE A 84 -18.97 12.12 -0.39
C ILE A 84 -18.30 13.30 -1.10
N ALA A 85 -16.98 13.25 -1.27
CA ALA A 85 -16.20 14.21 -2.05
C ALA A 85 -15.52 13.49 -3.22
N PRO A 86 -15.76 13.89 -4.48
CA PRO A 86 -15.12 13.26 -5.62
C PRO A 86 -13.63 13.58 -5.64
N ILE A 87 -12.83 12.56 -6.00
CA ILE A 87 -11.41 12.70 -6.26
C ILE A 87 -11.25 13.27 -7.66
N ILE A 88 -10.64 14.46 -7.76
CA ILE A 88 -10.40 15.09 -9.06
C ILE A 88 -9.09 14.54 -9.64
N GLU A 89 -8.03 14.52 -8.84
CA GLU A 89 -6.70 14.06 -9.28
C GLU A 89 -5.90 13.39 -8.15
N LEU A 90 -5.25 12.28 -8.52
CA LEU A 90 -4.20 11.64 -7.72
C LEU A 90 -2.88 12.37 -7.92
N SER A 91 -2.21 12.72 -6.82
CA SER A 91 -0.92 13.42 -6.88
C SER A 91 0.23 12.45 -7.14
N SER A 92 1.32 12.95 -7.71
CA SER A 92 2.59 12.24 -7.90
C SER A 92 3.08 11.50 -6.64
N GLY A 93 2.82 12.03 -5.44
CA GLY A 93 3.19 11.37 -4.19
C GLY A 93 2.50 10.01 -3.96
N TYR A 94 1.27 9.85 -4.46
CA TYR A 94 0.59 8.55 -4.42
C TYR A 94 1.29 7.53 -5.34
N PHE A 95 1.68 7.94 -6.55
CA PHE A 95 2.38 7.06 -7.48
C PHE A 95 3.76 6.67 -6.94
N LEU A 96 4.48 7.59 -6.29
CA LEU A 96 5.75 7.28 -5.63
C LEU A 96 5.57 6.22 -4.52
N TRP A 97 4.52 6.37 -3.71
CA TRP A 97 4.15 5.41 -2.67
C TRP A 97 3.80 4.03 -3.26
N LEU A 98 2.98 4.00 -4.31
CA LEU A 98 2.61 2.77 -5.02
C LEU A 98 3.84 2.06 -5.61
N VAL A 99 4.71 2.80 -6.31
CA VAL A 99 5.94 2.26 -6.90
C VAL A 99 6.88 1.71 -5.84
N ALA A 100 7.03 2.38 -4.68
CA ALA A 100 7.85 1.89 -3.59
C ALA A 100 7.34 0.55 -3.01
N ILE A 101 6.02 0.41 -2.86
CA ILE A 101 5.40 -0.84 -2.40
C ILE A 101 5.59 -1.95 -3.44
N LEU A 102 5.29 -1.68 -4.71
CA LEU A 102 5.44 -2.65 -5.80
C LEU A 102 6.90 -3.10 -5.95
N PHE A 103 7.84 -2.16 -5.88
CA PHE A 103 9.27 -2.48 -5.97
C PHE A 103 9.71 -3.43 -4.85
N ALA A 104 9.25 -3.20 -3.61
CA ALA A 104 9.55 -4.11 -2.51
C ALA A 104 8.91 -5.50 -2.71
N ALA A 105 7.67 -5.54 -3.20
CA ALA A 105 6.98 -6.80 -3.51
C ALA A 105 7.74 -7.60 -4.59
N PHE A 106 8.08 -6.99 -5.73
CA PHE A 106 8.85 -7.65 -6.79
C PHE A 106 10.23 -8.10 -6.31
N SER A 107 10.93 -7.26 -5.54
CA SER A 107 12.23 -7.62 -4.95
C SER A 107 12.11 -8.83 -4.03
N SER A 108 11.06 -8.90 -3.21
CA SER A 108 10.82 -10.04 -2.32
C SER A 108 10.52 -11.33 -3.07
N ILE A 109 9.75 -11.27 -4.16
CA ILE A 109 9.44 -12.40 -5.03
C ILE A 109 10.72 -12.89 -5.70
N TYR A 110 11.55 -11.99 -6.23
CA TYR A 110 12.84 -12.33 -6.83
C TYR A 110 13.74 -13.06 -5.82
N LEU A 111 13.85 -12.57 -4.58
CA LEU A 111 14.62 -13.23 -3.53
C LEU A 111 14.08 -14.62 -3.20
N LYS A 112 12.75 -14.79 -3.17
CA LYS A 112 12.12 -16.10 -2.96
C LYS A 112 12.47 -17.08 -4.07
N LEU A 113 12.37 -16.66 -5.33
CA LEU A 113 12.71 -17.48 -6.50
C LEU A 113 14.19 -17.87 -6.47
N LYS A 114 15.09 -16.93 -6.18
CA LYS A 114 16.52 -17.20 -6.04
C LYS A 114 16.81 -18.25 -4.96
N ASN A 115 16.19 -18.13 -3.79
CA ASN A 115 16.36 -19.07 -2.69
C ASN A 115 15.81 -20.46 -3.04
N TRP A 116 14.67 -20.52 -3.74
CA TRP A 116 14.08 -21.78 -4.21
C TRP A 116 15.00 -22.49 -5.21
N THR A 117 15.52 -21.77 -6.21
CA THR A 117 16.44 -22.32 -7.21
C THR A 117 17.72 -22.84 -6.56
N SER A 118 18.33 -22.07 -5.65
CA SER A 118 19.53 -22.50 -4.91
C SER A 118 19.28 -23.77 -4.10
N LYS A 119 18.14 -23.85 -3.40
CA LYS A 119 17.76 -25.04 -2.65
C LYS A 119 17.54 -26.25 -3.57
N ASN A 120 16.95 -26.06 -4.75
CA ASN A 120 16.68 -27.13 -5.69
C ASN A 120 17.97 -27.70 -6.32
N ILE A 121 18.92 -26.84 -6.69
CA ILE A 121 20.23 -27.25 -7.21
C ILE A 121 20.97 -28.11 -6.16
N ASN A 122 21.01 -27.65 -4.91
CA ASN A 122 21.69 -28.38 -3.83
C ASN A 122 21.01 -29.73 -3.50
N ARG A 123 19.69 -29.85 -3.73
CA ARG A 123 18.96 -31.12 -3.55
C ARG A 123 19.18 -32.12 -4.67
N ASN A 124 19.48 -31.65 -5.88
CA ASN A 124 19.64 -32.49 -7.07
C ASN A 124 21.09 -32.93 -7.31
N GLY A 125 22.03 -32.60 -6.43
CA GLY A 125 23.36 -33.21 -6.35
C GLY A 125 24.12 -33.26 -7.67
N LEU A 126 24.59 -32.10 -8.13
CA LEU A 126 25.86 -32.00 -8.86
C LEU A 126 26.94 -31.54 -7.87
#